data_AF-A0A429PTU5-F1
#
_entry.id   AF-A0A429PTU5-F1
#
_cell.length_a   1.000
_cell.length_b   1.000
_cell.length_c   1.000
_cell.angle_alpha   90.00
_cell.angle_beta   90.00
_cell.angle_gamma   90.00
#
_symmetry.space_group_name_H-M   'P 1'
#
loop_
_entity.id
_entity.type
_entity.pdbx_description
1 polymer ?
#
loop_
_entity_poly.entity_id
_entity_poly.type
_entity_poly.pdbx_seq_one_letter_code
_entity_poly.pdbx_strand_id
1 'polypeptide(L)'
;MAVLGPSEARRLAICDWLTANGINPNAVPLHSNLHVDTKPNGDRVICYQVFVTEEGRPVAAYSGKAIRVDREAPLVVEPPETWPA
;
A
#
# COMPACT_ATOMS: atom_id res chain seq x y z
N MET A 1 11.13 6.27 26.10
CA MET A 1 11.01 5.35 24.96
C MET A 1 9.54 4.97 24.85
N ALA A 2 8.83 5.44 23.81
CA ALA A 2 7.43 5.04 23.61
C ALA A 2 7.43 3.59 23.08
N VAL A 3 6.84 2.67 23.83
CA VAL A 3 6.62 1.30 23.37
C VAL A 3 5.45 1.37 22.39
N LEU A 4 5.74 1.25 21.10
CA LEU A 4 4.74 1.19 20.06
C LEU A 4 3.85 -0.03 20.31
N GLY A 5 2.53 0.15 20.31
CA GLY A 5 1.60 -0.96 20.38
C GLY A 5 1.82 -1.92 19.19
N PRO A 6 1.44 -3.20 19.31
CA PRO A 6 1.65 -4.20 18.25
C PRO A 6 0.99 -3.80 16.91
N SER A 7 -0.09 -3.03 16.93
CA SER A 7 -0.74 -2.47 15.74
C SER A 7 0.09 -1.37 15.06
N GLU A 8 0.79 -0.55 15.85
CA GLU A 8 1.58 0.57 15.35
C GLU A 8 2.92 0.11 14.78
N ALA A 9 3.57 -0.85 15.43
CA ALA A 9 4.76 -1.51 14.90
C ALA A 9 4.46 -2.20 13.56
N ARG A 10 3.32 -2.89 13.46
CA ARG A 10 2.86 -3.48 12.20
C ARG A 10 2.64 -2.45 11.10
N ARG A 11 1.98 -1.32 11.42
CA ARG A 11 1.76 -0.23 10.47
C ARG A 11 3.09 0.32 9.94
N LEU A 12 4.07 0.56 10.82
CA LEU A 12 5.38 1.06 10.41
C LEU A 12 6.12 0.07 9.50
N ALA A 13 6.11 -1.23 9.84
CA ALA A 13 6.73 -2.25 8.98
C ALA A 13 6.12 -2.29 7.57
N ILE A 14 4.82 -2.06 7.45
CA ILE A 14 4.12 -1.95 6.17
C ILE A 14 4.54 -0.69 5.41
N CYS A 15 4.59 0.45 6.10
CA CYS A 15 5.03 1.71 5.49
C CYS A 15 6.48 1.64 4.99
N ASP A 16 7.37 1.02 5.76
CA ASP A 16 8.77 0.80 5.38
C ASP A 16 8.87 -0.14 4.18
N TRP A 17 8.09 -1.23 4.16
CA TRP A 17 8.03 -2.15 3.03
C TRP A 17 7.53 -1.48 1.75
N LEU A 18 6.45 -0.70 1.82
CA LEU A 18 5.94 0.06 0.68
C LEU A 18 7.00 1.04 0.16
N THR A 19 7.63 1.78 1.07
CA THR A 19 8.68 2.76 0.73
C THR A 19 9.88 2.08 0.07
N ALA A 20 10.31 0.91 0.57
CA ALA A 20 11.41 0.13 0.01
C ALA A 20 11.11 -0.38 -1.41
N ASN A 21 9.83 -0.58 -1.74
CA ASN A 21 9.37 -0.92 -3.09
C ASN A 21 9.02 0.32 -3.94
N GLY A 22 9.35 1.53 -3.48
CA GLY A 22 9.11 2.78 -4.20
C GLY A 22 7.65 3.26 -4.19
N ILE A 23 6.80 2.67 -3.33
CA ILE A 23 5.39 3.04 -3.17
C ILE A 23 5.28 4.07 -2.04
N ASN A 24 4.59 5.18 -2.29
CA ASN A 24 4.32 6.18 -1.25
C ASN A 24 3.23 5.66 -0.27
N PRO A 25 3.56 5.36 1.00
CA PRO A 25 2.59 4.82 1.94
C PRO A 25 1.45 5.78 2.27
N ASN A 26 1.64 7.10 2.11
CA ASN A 26 0.57 8.08 2.33
C ASN A 26 -0.49 8.09 1.22
N ALA A 27 -0.15 7.56 0.04
CA ALA A 27 -1.10 7.42 -1.06
C ALA A 27 -1.95 6.14 -0.95
N VAL A 28 -1.54 5.20 -0.09
CA VAL A 28 -2.18 3.90 0.09
C VAL A 28 -3.18 3.97 1.25
N PRO A 29 -4.48 3.71 1.02
CA PRO A 29 -5.47 3.64 2.08
C PRO A 29 -5.15 2.53 3.11
N LEU A 30 -5.33 2.81 4.40
CA LEU A 30 -5.13 1.84 5.50
C LEU A 30 -5.91 0.51 5.36
N HIS A 31 -7.04 0.54 4.65
CA HIS A 31 -7.88 -0.63 4.35
C HIS A 31 -7.93 -0.93 2.85
N SER A 32 -6.87 -0.59 2.11
CA SER A 32 -6.77 -0.97 0.70
C SER A 32 -6.59 -2.47 0.57
N ASN A 33 -7.09 -3.01 -0.54
CA ASN A 33 -6.67 -4.33 -0.98
C ASN A 33 -5.20 -4.26 -1.42
N LEU A 34 -4.30 -4.73 -0.55
CA LEU A 34 -2.86 -4.77 -0.76
C LEU A 34 -2.45 -6.25 -0.71
N HIS A 35 -1.87 -6.77 -1.78
CA HIS A 35 -1.45 -8.17 -1.86
C HIS A 35 -0.31 -8.32 -2.87
N VAL A 36 0.37 -9.46 -2.83
CA VAL A 36 1.40 -9.82 -3.81
C VAL A 36 0.80 -10.82 -4.78
N ASP A 37 0.96 -10.58 -6.07
CA ASP A 37 0.55 -11.48 -7.13
C ASP A 37 1.77 -11.95 -7.93
N THR A 38 1.66 -13.13 -8.56
CA THR A 38 2.69 -13.66 -9.45
C THR A 38 2.14 -13.70 -10.86
N LYS A 39 2.71 -12.89 -11.75
CA LYS A 39 2.31 -12.79 -13.15
C LYS A 39 2.64 -14.10 -13.90
N PRO A 40 1.97 -14.37 -15.04
CA PRO A 40 2.21 -15.58 -15.83
C PRO A 40 3.65 -15.76 -16.34
N ASN A 41 4.43 -14.68 -16.40
CA ASN A 41 5.85 -14.68 -16.77
C ASN A 41 6.79 -15.01 -15.59
N GLY A 42 6.26 -15.21 -14.38
CA GLY A 42 7.02 -15.49 -13.17
C GLY A 42 7.37 -14.25 -12.33
N ASP A 43 7.07 -13.04 -12.81
CA ASP A 43 7.36 -11.81 -12.07
C ASP A 43 6.39 -11.62 -10.90
N ARG A 44 6.93 -11.25 -9.74
CA ARG A 44 6.12 -10.89 -8.56
C ARG A 44 5.84 -9.40 -8.54
N VAL A 45 4.59 -9.04 -8.35
CA VAL A 45 4.13 -7.65 -8.25
C VAL A 45 3.34 -7.43 -6.98
N ILE A 46 3.42 -6.22 -6.46
CA ILE A 46 2.58 -5.71 -5.39
C ILE A 46 1.37 -5.06 -6.05
N CYS A 47 0.18 -5.59 -5.78
CA CYS A 47 -1.10 -5.04 -6.19
C CYS A 47 -1.66 -4.22 -5.03
N TYR A 48 -1.98 -2.95 -5.28
CA TYR A 48 -2.42 -2.02 -4.24
C TYR A 48 -3.37 -0.95 -4.77
N GLN A 49 -4.18 -0.38 -3.88
CA GLN A 49 -5.01 0.77 -4.23
C GLN A 49 -4.35 2.06 -3.78
N VAL A 50 -4.47 3.10 -4.60
CA VAL A 50 -4.08 4.46 -4.22
C VAL A 50 -5.22 5.44 -4.40
N PHE A 51 -5.23 6.49 -3.58
CA PHE A 51 -6.11 7.62 -3.80
C PHE A 51 -5.70 8.36 -5.07
N VAL A 52 -6.68 8.64 -5.94
CA VAL A 52 -6.47 9.61 -7.02
C VAL A 52 -6.37 10.98 -6.39
N THR A 53 -5.28 11.68 -6.65
CA THR A 53 -5.06 13.04 -6.15
C THR A 53 -4.93 14.01 -7.31
N GLU A 54 -5.53 15.19 -7.16
CA GLU A 54 -5.41 16.33 -8.06
C GLU A 54 -4.97 17.53 -7.22
N GLU A 55 -3.91 18.22 -7.63
CA GLU A 55 -3.27 19.30 -6.86
C GLU A 55 -2.92 18.90 -5.40
N GLY A 56 -2.58 17.62 -5.18
CA GLY A 56 -2.24 17.09 -3.86
C GLY A 56 -3.44 16.82 -2.94
N ARG A 57 -4.68 16.94 -3.44
CA ARG A 57 -5.91 16.62 -2.69
C ARG A 57 -6.60 15.40 -3.29
N PRO A 58 -7.20 14.51 -2.48
CA PRO A 58 -7.92 13.35 -3.00
C PRO A 58 -9.14 13.80 -3.79
N VAL A 59 -9.26 13.30 -5.02
CA VAL A 59 -10.44 13.54 -5.87
C VAL A 59 -11.60 12.74 -5.30
N ALA A 60 -12.69 13.43 -4.98
CA ALA A 60 -13.93 12.80 -4.58
C ALA A 60 -14.81 12.50 -5.80
N ALA A 61 -15.41 11.32 -5.84
CA ALA A 61 -16.49 11.01 -6.74
C ALA A 61 -17.73 11.86 -6.40
N TYR A 62 -18.70 11.91 -7.30
CA TYR A 62 -19.99 12.59 -7.08
C TYR A 62 -20.72 12.15 -5.79
N SER A 63 -20.44 10.93 -5.31
CA SER A 63 -20.95 10.39 -4.04
C SER A 63 -20.23 10.92 -2.78
N GLY A 64 -19.23 11.79 -2.93
CA GLY A 64 -18.40 12.31 -1.84
C GLY A 64 -17.29 11.36 -1.37
N LYS A 65 -17.14 10.18 -1.99
CA LYS A 65 -16.09 9.21 -1.65
C LYS A 65 -14.84 9.45 -2.47
N ALA A 66 -13.66 9.39 -1.83
CA ALA A 66 -12.39 9.49 -2.53
C ALA A 66 -12.24 8.35 -3.57
N ILE A 67 -11.82 8.71 -4.78
CA ILE A 67 -11.60 7.76 -5.87
C ILE A 67 -10.32 6.98 -5.58
N ARG A 68 -10.39 5.66 -5.83
CA ARG A 68 -9.25 4.75 -5.70
C ARG A 68 -8.98 4.10 -7.04
N VAL A 69 -7.70 3.87 -7.35
CA VAL A 69 -7.28 3.13 -8.53
C VAL A 69 -6.34 2.00 -8.11
N ASP A 70 -6.52 0.84 -8.72
CA ASP A 70 -5.60 -0.27 -8.58
C ASP A 70 -4.30 0.03 -9.34
N ARG A 71 -3.18 -0.23 -8.68
CA ARG A 71 -1.83 -0.06 -9.19
C ARG A 71 -1.04 -1.32 -8.92
N GLU A 72 -0.06 -1.55 -9.78
CA GLU A 72 0.89 -2.62 -9.64
C GLU A 72 2.30 -2.02 -9.58
N ALA A 73 3.14 -2.56 -8.72
CA ALA A 73 4.56 -2.23 -8.65
C ALA A 73 5.37 -3.54 -8.58
N PRO A 74 6.58 -3.57 -9.14
CA PRO A 74 7.44 -4.74 -9.00
C PRO A 74 7.76 -5.01 -7.52
N LEU A 75 7.75 -6.29 -7.12
CA LEU A 75 8.20 -6.69 -5.79
C LEU A 75 9.74 -6.73 -5.77
N VAL A 76 10.34 -5.69 -5.22
CA VAL A 76 11.80 -5.56 -5.03
C VAL A 76 12.23 -6.14 -3.69
N VAL A 77 11.39 -5.98 -2.66
CA VAL A 77 11.64 -6.45 -1.29
C VAL A 77 10.45 -7.26 -0.82
N GLU A 78 10.70 -8.42 -0.21
CA GLU A 78 9.67 -9.29 0.35
C GLU A 78 8.83 -8.57 1.42
N PRO A 79 7.53 -8.89 1.51
CA PRO A 79 6.67 -8.36 2.57
C PRO A 79 7.17 -8.80 3.95
N PRO A 80 6.93 -8.00 5.00
CA PRO A 80 7.30 -8.37 6.36
C PRO A 80 6.53 -9.62 6.81
N GLU A 81 7.12 -10.48 7.63
CA GLU A 81 6.49 -11.73 8.12
C GLU A 81 5.16 -11.50 8.87
N THR A 82 4.96 -10.28 9.39
CA THR A 82 3.72 -9.84 10.04
C THR A 82 2.61 -9.42 9.07
N TRP A 83 2.85 -9.50 7.75
CA TRP A 83 1.87 -9.29 6.69
C TRP A 83 0.89 -10.48 6.66
N PRO A 84 -0.43 -10.26 6.57
CA PRO A 84 -1.34 -11.38 6.51
C PRO A 84 -1.17 -12.08 5.15
N ALA A 85 -0.91 -13.38 5.21
CA ALA A 85 -1.12 -14.29 4.08
C ALA A 85 -2.60 -14.32 3.69
#